data_AF-A0A0Q0UYW8-F1
#
_entry.id   AF-A0A0Q0UYW8-F1
#
_cell.length_a   1.000
_cell.length_b   1.000
_cell.length_c   1.000
_cell.angle_alpha   90.00
_cell.angle_beta   90.00
_cell.angle_gamma   90.00
#
_symmetry.space_group_name_H-M   'P 1'
#
loop_
_entity.id
_entity.type
_entity.pdbx_description
1 polymer ?
#
loop_
_entity_poly.entity_id
_entity_poly.type
_entity_poly.pdbx_seq_one_letter_code
_entity_poly.pdbx_strand_id
1 'polypeptide(L)'
;MSLFEKSVTEVVTPQDVRDLTGVSADNFGFPPDISDPEKKLDDLLSTWIERIASHIHARLKRTVLEKDDEYLAIQDILVRTVAKVVAVAQQQRSSPIIQINDFAVSILNTSDVTKDLETELQPYMRQKIDVFLSSDPYVGE
;
A
#
# COMPACT_ATOMS: atom_id res chain seq x y z
N MET A 1 11.96 8.54 0.83
CA MET A 1 10.99 9.50 1.40
C MET A 1 9.80 8.69 1.89
N SER A 2 9.26 9.02 3.06
CA SER A 2 8.17 8.27 3.71
C SER A 2 6.80 8.75 3.23
N LEU A 3 5.81 7.85 3.22
CA LEU A 3 4.41 8.18 2.92
C LEU A 3 3.83 9.12 3.98
N PHE A 4 4.13 8.91 5.26
CA PHE A 4 3.65 9.71 6.39
C PHE A 4 4.82 10.34 7.16
N GLU A 5 4.55 11.34 8.00
CA GLU A 5 5.54 11.96 8.89
C GLU A 5 6.06 10.99 9.95
N LYS A 6 5.16 10.12 10.44
CA LYS A 6 5.47 9.01 11.36
C LYS A 6 5.91 7.77 10.60
N SER A 7 6.44 6.78 11.32
CA SER A 7 6.63 5.46 10.74
C SER A 7 5.31 4.94 10.20
N VAL A 8 5.33 4.33 9.01
CA VAL A 8 4.11 3.76 8.42
C VAL A 8 3.47 2.72 9.33
N THR A 9 4.28 1.94 10.05
CA THR A 9 3.81 0.92 11.00
C THR A 9 3.23 1.50 12.29
N GLU A 10 3.42 2.80 12.55
CA GLU A 10 2.71 3.53 13.62
C GLU A 10 1.35 4.07 13.16
N VAL A 11 1.19 4.28 11.84
CA VAL A 11 -0.05 4.78 11.23
C VAL A 11 -0.98 3.62 10.86
N VAL A 12 -0.43 2.53 10.34
CA VAL A 12 -1.13 1.29 10.02
C VAL A 12 -0.35 0.14 10.62
N THR A 13 -0.99 -0.59 11.53
CA THR A 13 -0.42 -1.72 12.25
C THR A 13 -0.77 -3.05 11.57
N PRO A 14 -0.01 -4.12 11.84
CA PRO A 14 -0.42 -5.49 11.49
C PRO A 14 -1.82 -5.84 12.02
N GLN A 15 -2.20 -5.31 13.19
CA GLN A 15 -3.50 -5.56 13.78
C GLN A 15 -4.64 -4.96 12.95
N ASP A 16 -4.48 -3.76 12.38
CA ASP A 16 -5.49 -3.15 11.52
C ASP A 16 -5.79 -4.04 10.28
N VAL A 17 -4.74 -4.68 9.75
CA VAL A 17 -4.88 -5.62 8.63
C VAL A 17 -5.55 -6.92 9.07
N ARG A 18 -5.19 -7.44 10.26
CA ARG A 18 -5.83 -8.64 10.84
C ARG A 18 -7.31 -8.42 11.12
N ASP A 19 -7.68 -7.26 11.68
CA ASP A 19 -9.06 -6.92 11.98
C ASP A 19 -9.91 -6.85 10.70
N LEU A 20 -9.33 -6.35 9.60
CA LEU A 20 -10.02 -6.29 8.31
C LEU A 20 -10.12 -7.65 7.60
N THR A 21 -9.11 -8.51 7.73
CA THR A 21 -8.99 -9.76 6.94
C THR A 21 -9.34 -11.03 7.70
N GLY A 22 -9.34 -11.00 9.03
CA GLY A 22 -9.48 -12.16 9.90
C GLY A 22 -8.30 -13.13 9.83
N VAL A 23 -7.12 -12.68 9.36
CA VAL A 23 -5.98 -13.57 9.15
C VAL A 23 -5.26 -13.95 10.44
N SER A 24 -4.91 -15.22 10.56
CA SER A 24 -4.05 -15.80 11.59
C SER A 24 -2.87 -16.55 10.99
N ALA A 25 -1.89 -16.93 11.83
CA ALA A 25 -0.72 -17.64 11.35
C ALA A 25 -1.08 -18.98 10.69
N ASP A 26 -2.16 -19.65 11.15
CA ASP A 26 -2.66 -20.90 10.57
C ASP A 26 -3.11 -20.77 9.10
N ASN A 27 -3.42 -19.55 8.65
CA ASN A 27 -3.75 -19.32 7.24
C ASN A 27 -2.52 -19.31 6.34
N PHE A 28 -1.32 -19.28 6.92
CA PHE A 28 -0.05 -19.26 6.23
C PHE A 28 0.75 -20.52 6.56
N GLY A 29 1.35 -21.13 5.55
CA GLY A 29 2.18 -22.33 5.70
C GLY A 29 3.54 -22.02 6.32
N PHE A 30 3.58 -21.48 7.54
CA PHE A 30 4.83 -21.21 8.26
C PHE A 30 5.60 -22.52 8.47
N PRO A 31 6.93 -22.54 8.20
CA PRO A 31 7.76 -23.68 8.51
C PRO A 31 7.62 -24.11 9.99
N PRO A 32 7.58 -25.42 10.28
CA PRO A 32 7.32 -25.93 11.63
C PRO A 32 8.45 -25.62 12.63
N ASP A 33 9.62 -25.20 12.15
CA ASP A 33 10.76 -24.75 12.96
C ASP A 33 10.61 -23.30 13.46
N ILE A 34 9.56 -22.58 13.05
CA ILE A 34 9.26 -21.26 13.58
C ILE A 34 8.66 -21.36 14.98
N SER A 35 9.38 -20.81 15.95
CA SER A 35 9.00 -20.81 17.37
C SER A 35 7.79 -19.93 17.69
N ASP A 36 7.53 -18.91 16.87
CA ASP A 36 6.42 -17.96 17.04
C ASP A 36 5.81 -17.58 15.68
N PRO A 37 4.86 -18.39 15.17
CA PRO A 37 4.22 -18.16 13.88
C PRO A 37 3.40 -16.86 13.83
N GLU A 38 2.82 -16.44 14.94
CA GLU A 38 2.01 -15.22 15.02
C GLU A 38 2.88 -13.98 14.92
N LYS A 39 4.00 -13.94 15.64
CA LYS A 39 4.99 -12.88 15.46
C LYS A 39 5.54 -12.85 14.04
N LYS A 40 5.75 -14.02 13.43
CA LYS A 40 6.23 -14.09 12.05
C LYS A 40 5.21 -13.53 11.06
N LEU A 41 3.92 -13.74 11.31
CA LEU A 41 2.85 -13.10 10.55
C LEU A 41 2.88 -11.59 10.73
N ASP A 42 3.05 -11.07 11.95
CA ASP A 42 3.15 -9.61 12.17
C ASP A 42 4.33 -8.97 11.44
N ASP A 43 5.49 -9.64 11.44
CA ASP A 43 6.66 -9.20 10.67
C ASP A 43 6.38 -9.18 9.17
N LEU A 44 5.66 -10.19 8.66
CA LEU A 44 5.27 -10.29 7.25
C LEU A 44 4.30 -9.16 6.87
N LEU A 45 3.27 -8.93 7.68
CA LEU A 45 2.30 -7.86 7.47
C LEU A 45 2.97 -6.48 7.53
N SER A 46 3.87 -6.26 8.49
CA SER A 46 4.68 -5.02 8.58
C SER A 46 5.47 -4.78 7.29
N THR A 47 6.10 -5.83 6.75
CA THR A 47 6.84 -5.75 5.49
C THR A 47 5.93 -5.35 4.32
N TRP A 48 4.71 -5.89 4.25
CA TRP A 48 3.76 -5.53 3.19
C TRP A 48 3.23 -4.12 3.37
N ILE A 49 2.94 -3.69 4.60
CA ILE A 49 2.54 -2.31 4.90
C ILE A 49 3.60 -1.33 4.40
N GLU A 50 4.88 -1.56 4.74
CA GLU A 50 5.98 -0.71 4.28
C GLU A 50 6.10 -0.67 2.76
N ARG A 51 5.98 -1.85 2.12
CA ARG A 51 6.07 -1.95 0.67
C ARG A 51 4.92 -1.21 -0.02
N ILE A 52 3.67 -1.47 0.38
CA ILE A 52 2.52 -0.80 -0.23
C ILE A 52 2.58 0.71 0.01
N ALA A 53 3.00 1.15 1.20
CA ALA A 53 3.18 2.58 1.46
C ALA A 53 4.24 3.21 0.55
N SER A 54 5.33 2.52 0.25
CA SER A 54 6.31 2.96 -0.75
C SER A 54 5.69 3.10 -2.15
N HIS A 55 4.82 2.16 -2.56
CA HIS A 55 4.11 2.22 -3.84
C HIS A 55 3.09 3.36 -3.91
N ILE A 56 2.39 3.66 -2.81
CA ILE A 56 1.49 4.81 -2.69
C ILE A 56 2.31 6.11 -2.76
N HIS A 57 3.37 6.21 -1.97
CA HIS A 57 4.25 7.38 -1.95
C HIS A 57 4.85 7.66 -3.34
N ALA A 58 5.26 6.63 -4.08
CA ALA A 58 5.77 6.78 -5.44
C ALA A 58 4.76 7.41 -6.42
N ARG A 59 3.46 7.19 -6.20
CA ARG A 59 2.37 7.77 -7.01
C ARG A 59 2.00 9.18 -6.57
N LEU A 60 1.88 9.40 -5.26
CA LEU A 60 1.54 10.71 -4.70
C LEU A 60 2.70 11.71 -4.80
N LYS A 61 3.95 11.21 -4.78
CA LYS A 61 5.21 11.98 -4.81
C LYS A 61 5.31 13.04 -3.73
N ARG A 62 4.72 12.76 -2.57
CA ARG A 62 4.74 13.61 -1.37
C ARG A 62 4.47 12.79 -0.13
N THR A 63 4.87 13.35 1.00
CA THR A 63 4.42 12.91 2.32
C THR A 63 3.02 13.48 2.59
N VAL A 64 2.16 12.66 3.19
CA VAL A 64 0.81 12.99 3.64
C VAL A 64 0.88 13.33 5.13
N LEU A 65 0.37 14.49 5.50
CA LEU A 65 0.45 15.04 6.86
C LEU A 65 -0.83 14.73 7.63
N GLU A 66 -0.77 14.59 8.96
CA GLU A 66 -1.95 14.30 9.79
C GLU A 66 -3.08 15.34 9.67
N LYS A 67 -2.73 16.56 9.26
CA LYS A 67 -3.66 17.68 9.04
C LYS A 67 -4.24 17.73 7.63
N ASP A 68 -3.76 16.90 6.70
CA ASP A 68 -4.28 16.87 5.34
C ASP A 68 -5.67 16.21 5.35
N ASP A 69 -6.65 16.78 4.66
CA ASP A 69 -8.03 16.26 4.63
C ASP A 69 -8.12 14.80 4.13
N GLU A 70 -7.14 14.38 3.33
CA GLU A 70 -7.04 13.05 2.77
C GLU A 70 -6.24 12.06 3.63
N TYR A 71 -5.71 12.47 4.78
CA TYR A 71 -4.84 11.63 5.62
C TYR A 71 -5.48 10.26 5.92
N LEU A 72 -6.70 10.28 6.45
CA LEU A 72 -7.46 9.08 6.79
C LEU A 72 -7.83 8.27 5.54
N ALA A 73 -8.10 8.94 4.41
CA ALA A 73 -8.41 8.26 3.16
C ALA A 73 -7.20 7.50 2.61
N ILE A 74 -6.01 8.10 2.66
CA ILE A 74 -4.77 7.44 2.25
C ILE A 74 -4.40 6.29 3.20
N GLN A 75 -4.62 6.47 4.51
CA GLN A 75 -4.46 5.40 5.51
C GLN A 75 -5.37 4.21 5.19
N ASP A 76 -6.64 4.45 4.89
CA ASP A 76 -7.63 3.44 4.56
C ASP A 76 -7.32 2.73 3.22
N ILE A 77 -6.86 3.47 2.20
CA ILE A 77 -6.35 2.88 0.94
C ILE A 77 -5.17 1.95 1.20
N LEU A 78 -4.23 2.34 2.07
CA LEU A 78 -3.09 1.51 2.45
C LEU A 78 -3.56 0.19 3.09
N VAL A 79 -4.42 0.26 4.10
CA VAL A 79 -4.95 -0.93 4.79
C VAL A 79 -5.68 -1.86 3.80
N ARG A 80 -6.60 -1.33 3.00
CA ARG A 80 -7.34 -2.14 2.01
C ARG A 80 -6.43 -2.79 0.97
N THR A 81 -5.42 -2.06 0.50
CA THR A 81 -4.50 -2.60 -0.51
C THR A 81 -3.65 -3.73 0.07
N VAL A 82 -3.17 -3.58 1.31
CA VAL A 82 -2.48 -4.67 2.02
C VAL A 82 -3.43 -5.87 2.22
N ALA A 83 -4.68 -5.62 2.63
CA ALA A 83 -5.69 -6.67 2.78
C ALA A 83 -5.98 -7.43 1.47
N LYS A 84 -6.01 -6.74 0.32
CA LYS A 84 -6.10 -7.40 -0.99
C LYS A 84 -4.90 -8.33 -1.25
N VAL A 85 -3.68 -7.88 -0.94
CA VAL A 85 -2.47 -8.73 -1.06
C VAL A 85 -2.56 -9.95 -0.14
N VAL A 86 -3.00 -9.76 1.11
CA VAL A 86 -3.24 -10.86 2.06
C VAL A 86 -4.24 -11.87 1.50
N ALA A 87 -5.38 -11.41 0.99
CA ALA A 87 -6.41 -12.29 0.43
C ALA A 87 -5.88 -13.12 -0.75
N VAL A 88 -5.08 -12.51 -1.64
CA VAL A 88 -4.45 -13.23 -2.75
C VAL A 88 -3.44 -14.27 -2.23
N ALA A 89 -2.62 -13.91 -1.24
CA ALA A 89 -1.67 -14.84 -0.62
C ALA A 89 -2.37 -16.02 0.06
N GLN A 90 -3.47 -15.77 0.78
CA GLN A 90 -4.29 -16.81 1.42
C GLN A 90 -4.96 -17.77 0.42
N GLN A 91 -5.23 -17.33 -0.80
CA GLN A 91 -5.78 -18.20 -1.85
C GLN A 91 -4.70 -19.13 -2.45
N GLN A 92 -3.43 -18.70 -2.46
CA GLN A 92 -2.33 -19.44 -3.08
C GLN A 92 -1.52 -20.28 -2.08
N ARG A 93 -2.22 -20.93 -1.13
CA ARG A 93 -1.71 -21.64 0.08
C ARG A 93 -0.56 -22.65 -0.12
N SER A 94 -0.21 -23.00 -1.35
CA SER A 94 0.77 -24.04 -1.67
C SER A 94 2.24 -23.58 -1.63
N SER A 95 2.52 -22.28 -1.47
CA SER A 95 3.89 -21.74 -1.57
C SER A 95 4.52 -21.42 -0.20
N PRO A 96 5.80 -21.79 0.03
CA PRO A 96 6.55 -21.43 1.23
C PRO A 96 6.69 -19.92 1.41
N ILE A 97 6.79 -19.47 2.66
CA ILE A 97 6.70 -18.04 3.04
C ILE A 97 7.81 -17.16 2.48
N ILE A 98 9.01 -17.72 2.28
CA ILE A 98 10.11 -17.00 1.62
C ILE A 98 9.70 -16.57 0.20
N GLN A 99 8.87 -17.37 -0.50
CA GLN A 99 8.33 -16.99 -1.81
C GLN A 99 7.26 -15.90 -1.70
N ILE A 100 6.57 -15.75 -0.56
CA ILE A 100 5.45 -14.80 -0.43
C ILE A 100 5.97 -13.34 -0.39
N ASN A 101 7.19 -13.10 0.11
CA ASN A 101 7.79 -11.77 0.03
C ASN A 101 8.11 -11.36 -1.41
N ASP A 102 8.65 -12.26 -2.24
CA ASP A 102 8.86 -12.01 -3.67
C ASP A 102 7.53 -11.95 -4.42
N PHE A 103 6.55 -12.74 -3.98
CA PHE A 103 5.21 -12.77 -4.51
C PHE A 103 4.49 -11.43 -4.33
N ALA A 104 4.58 -10.78 -3.16
CA ALA A 104 3.99 -9.46 -2.97
C ALA A 104 4.56 -8.45 -3.97
N VAL A 105 5.87 -8.49 -4.28
CA VAL A 105 6.45 -7.68 -5.37
C VAL A 105 5.83 -8.05 -6.71
N SER A 106 5.75 -9.35 -7.00
CA SER A 106 5.24 -9.86 -8.27
C SER A 106 3.78 -9.46 -8.50
N ILE A 107 2.91 -9.62 -7.49
CA ILE A 107 1.51 -9.16 -7.51
C ILE A 107 1.49 -7.67 -7.82
N LEU A 108 2.23 -6.85 -7.09
CA LEU A 108 2.21 -5.40 -7.31
C LEU A 108 2.78 -4.99 -8.67
N ASN A 109 3.57 -5.83 -9.32
CA ASN A 109 4.09 -5.54 -10.65
C ASN A 109 3.21 -6.07 -11.78
N THR A 110 2.33 -7.05 -11.52
CA THR A 110 1.61 -7.79 -12.58
C THR A 110 0.09 -7.85 -12.42
N SER A 111 -0.44 -7.49 -11.26
CA SER A 111 -1.84 -7.78 -10.89
C SER A 111 -2.79 -6.58 -10.97
N ASP A 112 -4.07 -6.90 -10.89
CA ASP A 112 -5.16 -5.94 -10.76
C ASP A 112 -5.09 -5.12 -9.47
N VAL A 113 -4.38 -5.57 -8.42
CA VAL A 113 -4.13 -4.78 -7.20
C VAL A 113 -3.51 -3.43 -7.53
N THR A 114 -2.65 -3.38 -8.54
CA THR A 114 -1.96 -2.15 -8.94
C THR A 114 -2.84 -1.20 -9.73
N LYS A 115 -3.75 -1.74 -10.56
CA LYS A 115 -4.74 -0.94 -11.30
C LYS A 115 -5.79 -0.36 -10.36
N ASP A 116 -6.25 -1.17 -9.41
CA ASP A 116 -7.14 -0.75 -8.33
C ASP A 116 -6.49 0.36 -7.50
N LEU A 117 -5.24 0.14 -7.07
CA LEU A 117 -4.49 1.13 -6.31
C LEU A 117 -4.34 2.45 -7.07
N GLU A 118 -4.05 2.38 -8.37
CA GLU A 118 -3.96 3.58 -9.21
C GLU A 118 -5.31 4.30 -9.29
N THR A 119 -6.40 3.56 -9.48
CA THR A 119 -7.77 4.12 -9.52
C THR A 119 -8.17 4.76 -8.20
N GLU A 120 -7.89 4.10 -7.07
CA GLU A 120 -8.17 4.61 -5.73
C GLU A 120 -7.35 5.87 -5.41
N LEU A 121 -6.12 5.97 -5.97
CA LEU A 121 -5.24 7.12 -5.74
C LEU A 121 -5.48 8.30 -6.67
N GLN A 122 -6.16 8.11 -7.82
CA GLN A 122 -6.41 9.17 -8.81
C GLN A 122 -6.88 10.50 -8.21
N PRO A 123 -7.85 10.53 -7.25
CA PRO A 123 -8.34 11.79 -6.68
C PRO A 123 -7.28 12.58 -5.88
N TYR A 124 -6.25 11.89 -5.37
CA TYR A 124 -5.23 12.44 -4.47
C TYR A 124 -3.90 12.74 -5.18
N MET A 125 -3.79 12.30 -6.45
CA MET A 125 -2.66 12.60 -7.31
C MET A 125 -2.76 14.06 -7.78
N ARG A 126 -1.69 14.83 -7.55
CA ARG A 126 -1.62 16.20 -8.06
C ARG A 126 -1.62 16.15 -9.59
N GLN A 127 -2.72 16.59 -10.20
CA GLN A 127 -2.75 16.81 -11.64
C GLN A 127 -1.79 17.95 -11.99
N LYS A 128 -0.93 17.73 -13.01
CA LYS A 128 -0.28 18.87 -13.67
C LYS A 128 -1.38 19.66 -14.35
N ILE A 129 -1.77 20.79 -13.76
CA ILE A 129 -2.52 21.79 -14.49
C ILE A 129 -1.51 22.43 -15.44
N ASP A 130 -1.47 21.97 -16.70
CA ASP A 130 -0.81 22.71 -17.76
C ASP A 130 -1.66 23.96 -18.01
N VAL A 131 -1.37 25.02 -17.25
CA VAL A 131 -1.93 26.34 -17.53
C VAL A 131 -1.29 26.81 -18.83
N PHE A 132 -1.92 26.51 -19.95
CA PHE A 132 -1.70 27.24 -21.20
C PHE A 132 -2.21 28.66 -20.98
N LEU A 133 -1.34 29.53 -20.45
CA LEU A 133 -1.53 30.97 -20.59
C LEU A 133 -1.40 31.27 -22.09
N SER A 134 -2.53 31.32 -22.79
CA SER A 134 -2.62 32.09 -24.03
C SER A 134 -2.46 33.56 -23.67
N SER A 135 -1.21 33.98 -23.43
CA SER A 135 -0.81 35.36 -23.62
C SER A 135 -1.01 35.64 -25.10
N ASP A 136 -2.14 36.27 -25.41
CA ASP A 136 -2.45 36.83 -26.70
C ASP A 136 -1.88 38.26 -26.70
N PRO A 137 -0.71 38.54 -27.31
CA PRO A 137 -0.24 39.91 -27.46
C PRO A 137 -0.96 40.53 -28.67
N TYR A 138 -2.24 40.88 -28.53
CA TYR A 138 -2.85 41.83 -29.46
C TYR A 138 -2.38 43.23 -29.08
N VAL A 139 -1.20 43.58 -29.60
CA VAL A 139 -0.69 44.96 -29.69
C VAL A 139 -0.85 45.40 -31.14
N GLY A 140 -1.73 46.38 -31.36
CA GLY A 140 -1.65 47.38 -32.44
C GLY A 140 -2.04 46.95 -33.86
N GLU A 141 -3.10 47.55 -34.39
CA GLU A 141 -3.03 48.72 -35.29
C GLU A 141 -4.35 49.51 -35.26
#